data_AF-A0A1G2MBX1-F1
#
_entry.id   AF-A0A1G2MBX1-F1
#
_cell.length_a   1.000
_cell.length_b   1.000
_cell.length_c   1.000
_cell.angle_alpha   90.00
_cell.angle_beta   90.00
_cell.angle_gamma   90.00
#
_symmetry.space_group_name_H-M   'P 1'
#
loop_
_entity.id
_entity.type
_entity.pdbx_description
1 polymer ?
#
loop_
_entity_poly.entity_id
_entity_poly.type
_entity_poly.pdbx_seq_one_letter_code
_entity_poly.pdbx_strand_id
1 'polypeptide(L)'
;MKKINEIVGTKIVLASFFLVFPVVFFGTTGIVFGQGTPTGEICDGKDDNGNGVVDEGVNCDHYLSYLLDKSINPIKVSLRDQFISPTDFELVLIERLLNPVKKLHEGLVFNPKRPDLHYLAYRLKSPVTFVPRSVLIENQFEKNTIKVTKPRYLLTPTGKKKIGIPIEKLLSTMPSTAAGKLIASVVPSIPQNANHYLCYDVEPYTTAEGVLVKDQFQNGQFEVIRGLYLCNPTEKTHNGKVSEIIDRDNHLMCYEAIPHNQVNRKAITHDQFGITSQLAVRTEEICVPTVKTHLPTACTHPDEQGTAVVFDGNTAFQNTGGQLTIVQSALGTTGQTADAMLQSVPATVVTRTGTPATGETYIFETEMLSMTLTGSGRVLNLPTSFETHVGPRTTGNPVQSFDTDMFRLQGQLPPGDPDFDLLRITAGTYFGLPSPGHTTLTQLPDGNWNVDSFFDITYRIDFVGAPGGPLSGQSGSTTGTIRMADTCPPVEPAPNAN
;
A
#
# COMPACT_ATOMS: atom_id res chain seq x y z
N MET A 1 -26.42 58.85 24.87
CA MET A 1 -27.76 59.51 24.91
C MET A 1 -28.07 59.99 23.51
N LYS A 2 -29.31 59.81 22.99
CA LYS A 2 -29.85 60.39 21.72
C LYS A 2 -29.09 60.05 20.40
N LYS A 3 -29.70 60.01 19.20
CA LYS A 3 -31.05 59.57 18.72
C LYS A 3 -31.06 59.64 17.16
N ILE A 4 -31.65 58.65 16.47
CA ILE A 4 -32.74 58.76 15.42
C ILE A 4 -32.54 59.75 14.22
N ASN A 5 -32.81 59.45 12.92
CA ASN A 5 -33.38 58.25 12.23
C ASN A 5 -33.09 58.18 10.71
N GLU A 6 -33.63 57.14 10.06
CA GLU A 6 -33.66 56.78 8.63
C GLU A 6 -34.55 57.67 7.71
N ILE A 7 -34.54 57.41 6.40
CA ILE A 7 -35.77 57.09 5.60
C ILE A 7 -35.43 56.46 4.22
N VAL A 8 -36.38 55.70 3.63
CA VAL A 8 -36.24 54.83 2.44
C VAL A 8 -37.05 55.35 1.24
N GLY A 9 -36.71 54.98 -0.02
CA GLY A 9 -37.55 55.27 -1.19
C GLY A 9 -37.22 54.51 -2.50
N THR A 10 -37.88 53.37 -2.74
CA THR A 10 -37.73 52.51 -3.94
C THR A 10 -38.82 52.77 -4.99
N LYS A 11 -38.50 52.71 -6.30
CA LYS A 11 -39.48 52.40 -7.39
C LYS A 11 -38.86 51.64 -8.57
N ILE A 12 -39.69 50.87 -9.28
CA ILE A 12 -39.35 49.96 -10.40
C ILE A 12 -40.33 50.18 -11.57
N VAL A 13 -39.81 50.35 -12.80
CA VAL A 13 -40.44 50.16 -14.13
C VAL A 13 -39.28 49.91 -15.14
N LEU A 14 -39.17 48.90 -16.02
CA LEU A 14 -39.94 47.73 -16.47
C LEU A 14 -40.65 47.85 -17.86
N ALA A 15 -40.29 46.92 -18.76
CA ALA A 15 -40.96 46.51 -20.03
C ALA A 15 -40.97 47.46 -21.26
N SER A 16 -40.99 47.00 -22.53
CA SER A 16 -40.61 45.70 -23.15
C SER A 16 -40.68 45.78 -24.71
N PHE A 17 -40.08 44.78 -25.41
CA PHE A 17 -40.33 44.34 -26.81
C PHE A 17 -39.89 45.28 -27.98
N PHE A 18 -39.60 44.80 -29.21
CA PHE A 18 -39.66 43.47 -29.86
C PHE A 18 -38.51 43.29 -30.92
N LEU A 19 -38.00 42.04 -31.10
CA LEU A 19 -37.36 41.34 -32.26
C LEU A 19 -36.63 42.11 -33.42
N VAL A 20 -35.68 41.56 -34.20
CA VAL A 20 -35.52 40.21 -34.80
C VAL A 20 -34.04 39.76 -34.94
N PHE A 21 -33.79 38.45 -35.06
CA PHE A 21 -32.52 37.74 -35.36
C PHE A 21 -31.89 38.09 -36.74
N PRO A 22 -30.57 37.86 -36.94
CA PRO A 22 -30.10 36.58 -37.53
C PRO A 22 -28.95 35.88 -36.75
N VAL A 23 -28.59 34.67 -37.20
CA VAL A 23 -27.75 33.69 -36.48
C VAL A 23 -26.28 33.72 -36.91
N VAL A 24 -25.36 33.57 -35.95
CA VAL A 24 -24.02 32.99 -36.14
C VAL A 24 -23.78 31.97 -35.02
N PHE A 25 -23.18 30.83 -35.37
CA PHE A 25 -22.83 29.74 -34.44
C PHE A 25 -21.29 29.59 -34.34
N PHE A 26 -20.84 28.71 -33.45
CA PHE A 26 -19.42 28.49 -33.05
C PHE A 26 -18.82 29.63 -32.21
N GLY A 27 -18.10 29.37 -31.12
CA GLY A 27 -17.91 28.08 -30.43
C GLY A 27 -17.20 28.26 -29.10
N THR A 28 -17.61 27.53 -28.06
CA THR A 28 -17.06 27.66 -26.71
C THR A 28 -15.76 26.89 -26.54
N THR A 29 -14.62 27.58 -26.61
CA THR A 29 -13.34 27.04 -26.11
C THR A 29 -13.32 27.12 -24.59
N GLY A 30 -13.92 26.14 -23.93
CA GLY A 30 -13.65 25.89 -22.51
C GLY A 30 -12.17 25.52 -22.34
N ILE A 31 -11.49 26.12 -21.36
CA ILE A 31 -10.11 25.77 -21.05
C ILE A 31 -10.13 24.40 -20.37
N VAL A 32 -9.75 23.36 -21.11
CA VAL A 32 -9.50 22.04 -20.53
C VAL A 32 -8.20 22.13 -19.74
N PHE A 33 -8.31 22.25 -18.42
CA PHE A 33 -7.20 21.91 -17.55
C PHE A 33 -6.90 20.42 -17.74
N GLY A 34 -5.63 20.10 -18.00
CA GLY A 34 -5.21 18.71 -18.10
C GLY A 34 -5.39 18.03 -16.74
N GLN A 35 -6.37 17.13 -16.63
CA GLN A 35 -6.43 16.21 -15.51
C GLN A 35 -5.22 15.27 -15.64
N GLY A 36 -4.21 15.48 -14.78
CA GLY A 36 -3.37 14.37 -14.37
C GLY A 36 -4.26 13.28 -13.76
N THR A 37 -3.83 12.03 -13.83
CA THR A 37 -4.52 10.91 -13.20
C THR A 37 -4.78 11.26 -11.73
N PRO A 38 -6.02 11.17 -11.21
CA PRO A 38 -6.30 11.61 -9.84
C PRO A 38 -5.41 10.87 -8.85
N THR A 39 -4.61 11.63 -8.12
CA THR A 39 -3.79 11.12 -7.01
C THR A 39 -4.71 10.54 -5.95
N GLY A 40 -4.42 9.34 -5.46
CA GLY A 40 -5.16 8.80 -4.32
C GLY A 40 -4.87 9.64 -3.08
N GLU A 41 -5.92 10.02 -2.36
CA GLU A 41 -5.86 10.81 -1.12
C GLU A 41 -4.76 10.28 -0.16
N ILE A 42 -3.99 11.21 0.42
CA ILE A 42 -3.19 10.92 1.61
C ILE A 42 -3.92 11.39 2.89
N CYS A 43 -3.23 11.53 4.01
CA CYS A 43 -3.81 12.10 5.23
C CYS A 43 -3.04 13.36 5.63
N ASP A 44 -3.17 14.41 4.82
CA ASP A 44 -2.50 15.69 5.02
C ASP A 44 -3.45 16.90 5.09
N GLY A 45 -4.75 16.68 4.91
CA GLY A 45 -5.79 17.72 4.95
C GLY A 45 -6.00 18.49 3.65
N LYS A 46 -5.54 17.96 2.50
CA LYS A 46 -5.85 18.45 1.14
C LYS A 46 -6.94 17.60 0.47
N ASP A 47 -7.34 18.05 -0.73
CA ASP A 47 -8.20 17.35 -1.69
C ASP A 47 -7.27 16.96 -2.86
N ASP A 48 -6.61 15.80 -2.75
CA ASP A 48 -5.53 15.38 -3.66
C ASP A 48 -6.08 14.90 -5.01
N ASN A 49 -7.31 14.40 -5.02
CA ASN A 49 -7.99 13.91 -6.22
C ASN A 49 -8.91 14.95 -6.90
N GLY A 50 -9.21 16.06 -6.22
CA GLY A 50 -9.92 17.22 -6.75
C GLY A 50 -11.45 17.07 -6.81
N ASN A 51 -12.05 16.25 -5.94
CA ASN A 51 -13.50 15.99 -5.94
C ASN A 51 -14.31 16.90 -5.01
N GLY A 52 -13.65 17.72 -4.18
CA GLY A 52 -14.28 18.62 -3.22
C GLY A 52 -14.48 18.02 -1.82
N VAL A 53 -13.87 16.87 -1.54
CA VAL A 53 -13.76 16.23 -0.22
C VAL A 53 -12.27 16.14 0.17
N VAL A 54 -11.97 15.87 1.43
CA VAL A 54 -10.61 15.92 2.02
C VAL A 54 -10.38 14.68 2.88
N ASP A 55 -9.26 13.98 2.65
CA ASP A 55 -8.86 12.75 3.34
C ASP A 55 -9.96 11.63 3.33
N GLU A 56 -10.81 11.52 2.29
CA GLU A 56 -11.83 10.47 2.22
C GLU A 56 -11.29 9.10 1.78
N GLY A 57 -11.93 8.03 2.25
CA GLY A 57 -11.37 6.67 2.18
C GLY A 57 -10.19 6.45 3.13
N VAL A 58 -9.33 7.46 3.33
CA VAL A 58 -8.09 7.37 4.11
C VAL A 58 -8.34 7.26 5.61
N ASN A 59 -7.49 6.49 6.27
CA ASN A 59 -7.56 6.27 7.71
C ASN A 59 -6.63 7.22 8.49
N CYS A 60 -7.15 8.40 8.84
CA CYS A 60 -6.40 9.44 9.55
C CYS A 60 -6.10 9.20 11.05
N ASP A 61 -6.08 7.95 11.52
CA ASP A 61 -5.71 7.63 12.90
C ASP A 61 -4.21 7.81 13.12
N HIS A 62 -3.85 8.88 13.83
CA HIS A 62 -2.49 9.18 14.26
C HIS A 62 -2.20 8.60 15.64
N TYR A 63 -0.96 8.20 15.91
CA TYR A 63 -0.57 7.60 17.19
C TYR A 63 0.66 8.25 17.84
N LEU A 64 0.63 8.35 19.17
CA LEU A 64 1.77 8.73 20.01
C LEU A 64 2.20 7.50 20.83
N SER A 65 3.46 7.12 20.68
CA SER A 65 4.06 5.91 21.22
C SER A 65 4.72 6.16 22.57
N TYR A 66 4.45 5.25 23.50
CA TYR A 66 4.97 5.25 24.86
C TYR A 66 5.79 4.00 25.12
N LEU A 67 7.02 4.19 25.61
CA LEU A 67 7.86 3.08 26.06
C LEU A 67 7.20 2.36 27.25
N LEU A 68 7.15 1.03 27.14
CA LEU A 68 6.81 0.08 28.18
C LEU A 68 8.05 -0.76 28.54
N ASP A 69 8.06 -1.30 29.75
CA ASP A 69 9.01 -2.33 30.18
C ASP A 69 8.22 -3.53 30.73
N LYS A 70 7.89 -4.48 29.83
CA LYS A 70 7.06 -5.66 30.16
C LYS A 70 7.49 -6.88 29.35
N SER A 71 8.42 -7.65 29.89
CA SER A 71 8.72 -9.02 29.44
C SER A 71 7.47 -9.92 29.50
N ILE A 72 7.38 -10.86 28.57
CA ILE A 72 6.31 -11.87 28.51
C ILE A 72 6.90 -13.28 28.33
N ASN A 73 6.09 -14.31 28.56
CA ASN A 73 6.41 -15.65 28.07
C ASN A 73 6.35 -15.63 26.53
N PRO A 74 7.30 -16.24 25.80
CA PRO A 74 7.32 -16.20 24.34
C PRO A 74 6.02 -16.70 23.69
N ILE A 75 5.41 -15.88 22.84
CA ILE A 75 4.21 -16.24 22.08
C ILE A 75 4.62 -16.53 20.63
N LYS A 76 4.19 -17.68 20.09
CA LYS A 76 4.44 -18.05 18.69
C LYS A 76 3.30 -17.56 17.80
N VAL A 77 3.65 -16.89 16.70
CA VAL A 77 2.72 -16.44 15.66
C VAL A 77 3.30 -16.70 14.28
N SER A 78 2.44 -16.95 13.30
CA SER A 78 2.83 -16.93 11.89
C SER A 78 2.30 -15.63 11.25
N LEU A 79 3.15 -14.90 10.55
CA LEU A 79 2.84 -13.61 9.95
C LEU A 79 3.07 -13.64 8.43
N ARG A 80 2.22 -12.93 7.69
CA ARG A 80 2.31 -12.74 6.24
C ARG A 80 1.93 -11.31 5.91
N ASP A 81 2.64 -10.70 4.97
CA ASP A 81 2.32 -9.39 4.42
C ASP A 81 2.81 -9.29 2.95
N GLN A 82 2.94 -8.08 2.41
CA GLN A 82 3.49 -7.83 1.08
C GLN A 82 5.01 -8.03 0.93
N PHE A 83 5.76 -8.16 2.04
CA PHE A 83 7.21 -8.32 2.05
C PHE A 83 7.64 -9.76 2.37
N ILE A 84 6.83 -10.53 3.11
CA ILE A 84 7.12 -11.92 3.46
C ILE A 84 5.92 -12.87 3.25
N SER A 85 6.23 -14.05 2.72
CA SER A 85 5.40 -15.26 2.81
C SER A 85 5.13 -15.65 4.27
N PRO A 86 4.13 -16.51 4.58
CA PRO A 86 3.87 -17.00 5.93
C PRO A 86 5.15 -17.45 6.66
N THR A 87 5.49 -16.72 7.73
CA THR A 87 6.76 -16.83 8.45
C THR A 87 6.51 -16.84 9.96
N ASP A 88 7.12 -17.78 10.67
CA ASP A 88 6.97 -17.93 12.12
C ASP A 88 7.90 -17.01 12.92
N PHE A 89 7.35 -16.37 13.96
CA PHE A 89 8.05 -15.48 14.88
C PHE A 89 7.74 -15.80 16.35
N GLU A 90 8.68 -15.45 17.23
CA GLU A 90 8.46 -15.42 18.69
C GLU A 90 8.32 -13.96 19.17
N LEU A 91 7.21 -13.65 19.84
CA LEU A 91 6.98 -12.37 20.54
C LEU A 91 7.59 -12.46 21.94
N VAL A 92 8.53 -11.59 22.30
CA VAL A 92 9.34 -11.76 23.54
C VAL A 92 9.11 -10.72 24.63
N LEU A 93 8.68 -9.50 24.31
CA LEU A 93 8.29 -8.48 25.27
C LEU A 93 7.30 -7.50 24.64
N ILE A 94 6.49 -6.83 25.46
CA ILE A 94 5.60 -5.75 25.04
C ILE A 94 6.36 -4.45 25.28
N GLU A 95 6.87 -3.86 24.20
CA GLU A 95 7.82 -2.75 24.27
C GLU A 95 7.13 -1.38 24.23
N ARG A 96 5.97 -1.27 23.58
CA ARG A 96 5.33 0.04 23.32
C ARG A 96 3.82 0.00 23.42
N LEU A 97 3.25 1.12 23.83
CA LEU A 97 1.82 1.41 23.76
C LEU A 97 1.62 2.65 22.88
N LEU A 98 0.91 2.47 21.77
CA LEU A 98 0.53 3.52 20.84
C LEU A 98 -0.90 3.99 21.18
N ASN A 99 -1.04 5.28 21.47
CA ASN A 99 -2.32 5.92 21.79
C ASN A 99 -2.84 6.69 20.58
N PRO A 100 -4.13 6.58 20.21
CA PRO A 100 -4.70 7.44 19.17
C PRO A 100 -4.72 8.89 19.66
N VAL A 101 -4.34 9.84 18.81
CA VAL A 101 -4.13 11.24 19.19
C VAL A 101 -4.88 12.24 18.33
N LYS A 102 -5.14 13.41 18.92
CA LYS A 102 -5.41 14.63 18.16
C LYS A 102 -4.08 15.29 17.83
N LYS A 103 -3.78 15.46 16.53
CA LYS A 103 -2.59 16.16 16.01
C LYS A 103 -3.00 17.53 15.46
N LEU A 104 -2.18 18.54 15.70
CA LEU A 104 -2.17 19.82 15.00
C LEU A 104 -0.80 19.95 14.31
N HIS A 105 -0.83 20.19 13.01
CA HIS A 105 0.35 20.32 12.13
C HIS A 105 -0.02 21.25 10.97
N GLU A 106 0.85 22.19 10.60
CA GLU A 106 0.56 23.26 9.62
C GLU A 106 -0.73 24.07 9.88
N GLY A 107 -1.26 24.05 11.10
CA GLY A 107 -2.57 24.64 11.45
C GLY A 107 -3.77 23.72 11.21
N LEU A 108 -3.60 22.60 10.51
CA LEU A 108 -4.60 21.57 10.22
C LEU A 108 -4.80 20.63 11.42
N VAL A 109 -6.05 20.21 11.66
CA VAL A 109 -6.49 19.55 12.90
C VAL A 109 -6.99 18.14 12.64
N PHE A 110 -6.08 17.18 12.79
CA PHE A 110 -6.37 15.75 12.65
C PHE A 110 -6.94 15.23 13.98
N ASN A 111 -8.21 14.81 13.98
CA ASN A 111 -8.85 14.14 15.11
C ASN A 111 -8.85 12.64 14.85
N PRO A 112 -8.65 11.78 15.87
CA PRO A 112 -8.63 10.33 15.66
C PRO A 112 -10.02 9.85 15.21
N LYS A 113 -10.06 9.13 14.09
CA LYS A 113 -11.28 8.54 13.52
C LYS A 113 -11.76 7.36 14.41
N ARG A 114 -10.86 6.65 15.12
CA ARG A 114 -11.15 5.62 16.14
C ARG A 114 -10.44 5.87 17.49
N PRO A 115 -10.99 6.70 18.39
CA PRO A 115 -10.34 7.09 19.65
C PRO A 115 -10.22 5.97 20.71
N ASP A 116 -10.85 4.83 20.50
CA ASP A 116 -10.77 3.62 21.34
C ASP A 116 -9.76 2.59 20.82
N LEU A 117 -9.34 2.66 19.55
CA LEU A 117 -8.31 1.81 18.96
C LEU A 117 -6.92 2.25 19.43
N HIS A 118 -6.26 1.40 20.22
CA HIS A 118 -4.86 1.54 20.60
C HIS A 118 -4.05 0.40 19.99
N TYR A 119 -2.72 0.49 20.00
CA TYR A 119 -1.86 -0.64 19.63
C TYR A 119 -0.84 -0.95 20.72
N LEU A 120 -0.56 -2.24 20.93
CA LEU A 120 0.62 -2.71 21.64
C LEU A 120 1.66 -3.20 20.63
N ALA A 121 2.92 -2.78 20.80
CA ALA A 121 4.02 -3.28 20.00
C ALA A 121 4.71 -4.45 20.72
N TYR A 122 4.57 -5.65 20.16
CA TYR A 122 5.24 -6.85 20.61
C TYR A 122 6.58 -6.99 19.88
N ARG A 123 7.70 -7.02 20.61
CA ARG A 123 9.03 -7.20 20.03
C ARG A 123 9.15 -8.58 19.39
N LEU A 124 9.54 -8.59 18.12
CA LEU A 124 9.87 -9.81 17.39
C LEU A 124 11.29 -10.26 17.71
N LYS A 125 11.44 -11.54 18.05
CA LYS A 125 12.69 -12.29 17.96
C LYS A 125 12.68 -13.01 16.61
N SER A 126 13.23 -12.36 15.58
CA SER A 126 13.37 -12.95 14.24
C SER A 126 14.67 -13.77 14.14
N PRO A 127 14.61 -15.07 13.78
CA PRO A 127 15.75 -15.83 13.29
C PRO A 127 15.95 -15.70 11.77
N VAL A 128 15.08 -14.97 11.07
CA VAL A 128 14.94 -15.00 9.60
C VAL A 128 15.72 -13.87 8.94
N THR A 129 16.53 -14.20 7.95
CA THR A 129 17.20 -13.25 7.05
C THR A 129 16.14 -12.53 6.20
N PHE A 130 16.03 -11.21 6.37
CA PHE A 130 15.24 -10.35 5.50
C PHE A 130 16.15 -9.73 4.43
N VAL A 131 15.74 -9.79 3.16
CA VAL A 131 16.42 -9.07 2.07
C VAL A 131 15.93 -7.61 2.11
N PRO A 132 16.80 -6.60 2.32
CA PRO A 132 16.37 -5.21 2.37
C PRO A 132 15.74 -4.76 1.05
N ARG A 133 14.69 -3.93 1.13
CA ARG A 133 13.97 -3.41 -0.04
C ARG A 133 13.73 -1.91 0.09
N SER A 134 13.81 -1.19 -1.03
CA SER A 134 13.42 0.22 -1.10
C SER A 134 11.92 0.36 -1.38
N VAL A 135 11.26 1.33 -0.77
CA VAL A 135 9.88 1.73 -1.09
C VAL A 135 9.76 3.25 -1.04
N LEU A 136 8.84 3.79 -1.82
CA LEU A 136 8.46 5.19 -1.77
C LEU A 136 7.34 5.34 -0.73
N ILE A 137 7.57 6.14 0.30
CA ILE A 137 6.52 6.56 1.23
C ILE A 137 6.07 7.98 0.94
N GLU A 138 4.79 8.24 1.22
CA GLU A 138 4.19 9.56 1.17
C GLU A 138 3.23 9.74 2.34
N ASN A 139 3.46 10.79 3.11
CA ASN A 139 2.63 11.24 4.21
C ASN A 139 2.86 12.73 4.45
N GLN A 140 2.09 13.33 5.35
CA GLN A 140 2.13 14.77 5.57
C GLN A 140 3.44 15.36 6.15
N PHE A 141 4.47 14.54 6.44
CA PHE A 141 5.81 15.03 6.75
C PHE A 141 6.79 14.92 5.58
N GLU A 142 6.59 13.99 4.64
CA GLU A 142 7.54 13.74 3.55
C GLU A 142 6.96 12.88 2.42
N LYS A 143 7.52 13.06 1.22
CA LYS A 143 7.50 12.10 0.12
C LYS A 143 8.94 11.64 -0.10
N ASN A 144 9.27 10.39 0.24
CA ASN A 144 10.67 9.95 0.39
C ASN A 144 10.88 8.46 0.07
N THR A 145 12.04 8.12 -0.48
CA THR A 145 12.45 6.72 -0.71
C THR A 145 13.18 6.19 0.51
N ILE A 146 12.58 5.21 1.20
CA ILE A 146 13.14 4.59 2.39
C ILE A 146 13.56 3.14 2.12
N LYS A 147 14.62 2.69 2.79
CA LYS A 147 15.14 1.32 2.70
C LYS A 147 14.74 0.52 3.95
N VAL A 148 13.86 -0.46 3.76
CA VAL A 148 13.35 -1.37 4.79
C VAL A 148 14.33 -2.53 5.00
N THR A 149 14.64 -2.87 6.25
CA THR A 149 15.80 -3.73 6.58
C THR A 149 15.50 -5.05 7.30
N LYS A 150 14.54 -5.11 8.23
CA LYS A 150 14.17 -6.35 8.96
C LYS A 150 12.89 -6.20 9.80
N PRO A 151 12.13 -7.28 10.07
CA PRO A 151 11.04 -7.28 11.03
C PRO A 151 11.47 -6.84 12.45
N ARG A 152 10.65 -5.98 13.08
CA ARG A 152 10.89 -5.35 14.39
C ARG A 152 9.76 -5.60 15.40
N TYR A 153 8.51 -5.29 15.03
CA TYR A 153 7.34 -5.41 15.90
C TYR A 153 6.14 -6.06 15.19
N LEU A 154 5.30 -6.75 15.96
CA LEU A 154 3.88 -6.95 15.65
C LEU A 154 3.06 -5.93 16.44
N LEU A 155 2.24 -5.11 15.78
CA LEU A 155 1.23 -4.27 16.43
C LEU A 155 -0.10 -5.01 16.52
N THR A 156 -0.75 -4.95 17.69
CA THR A 156 -2.04 -5.61 17.93
C THR A 156 -3.14 -4.62 18.33
N PRO A 157 -4.32 -4.62 17.68
CA PRO A 157 -5.48 -3.83 18.09
C PRO A 157 -5.81 -4.11 19.56
N THR A 158 -5.68 -3.06 20.36
CA THR A 158 -5.69 -3.13 21.81
C THR A 158 -6.76 -2.20 22.37
N GLY A 159 -7.59 -2.72 23.26
CA GLY A 159 -8.44 -1.90 24.11
C GLY A 159 -7.60 -1.34 25.27
N LYS A 160 -7.75 -0.06 25.60
CA LYS A 160 -7.08 0.54 26.77
C LYS A 160 -8.07 1.20 27.74
N LYS A 161 -7.87 1.01 29.04
CA LYS A 161 -8.55 1.77 30.10
C LYS A 161 -7.53 2.44 31.04
N LYS A 162 -7.64 3.77 31.20
CA LYS A 162 -6.77 4.59 32.06
C LYS A 162 -7.16 4.44 33.53
N ILE A 163 -6.71 3.36 34.17
CA ILE A 163 -7.07 3.00 35.54
C ILE A 163 -5.80 2.62 36.31
N GLY A 164 -5.58 3.27 37.47
CA GLY A 164 -4.41 3.06 38.32
C GLY A 164 -4.55 1.93 39.36
N ILE A 165 -5.61 1.13 39.27
CA ILE A 165 -5.92 0.05 40.22
C ILE A 165 -5.11 -1.20 39.84
N PRO A 166 -4.36 -1.82 40.78
CA PRO A 166 -3.64 -3.08 40.52
C PRO A 166 -4.61 -4.27 40.36
N ILE A 167 -5.15 -4.46 39.15
CA ILE A 167 -6.06 -5.58 38.82
C ILE A 167 -5.47 -6.93 39.24
N GLU A 168 -4.17 -7.14 39.02
CA GLU A 168 -3.46 -8.38 39.32
C GLU A 168 -3.69 -8.83 40.78
N LYS A 169 -3.73 -7.88 41.74
CA LYS A 169 -3.98 -8.13 43.17
C LYS A 169 -5.46 -8.29 43.53
N LEU A 170 -6.38 -7.76 42.71
CA LEU A 170 -7.82 -7.96 42.88
C LEU A 170 -8.27 -9.32 42.33
N LEU A 171 -7.77 -9.71 41.16
CA LEU A 171 -8.08 -11.03 40.57
C LEU A 171 -7.51 -12.17 41.41
N SER A 172 -6.35 -11.98 42.05
CA SER A 172 -5.77 -12.97 42.97
C SER A 172 -6.45 -13.05 44.34
N THR A 173 -7.49 -12.23 44.63
CA THR A 173 -8.12 -12.16 45.95
C THR A 173 -9.66 -12.23 45.94
N MET A 174 -10.30 -12.30 44.76
CA MET A 174 -11.76 -12.33 44.64
C MET A 174 -12.32 -13.71 44.25
N PRO A 175 -13.51 -14.10 44.74
CA PRO A 175 -14.24 -15.24 44.21
C PRO A 175 -14.52 -15.08 42.70
N SER A 176 -14.40 -16.16 41.94
CA SER A 176 -14.48 -16.15 40.46
C SER A 176 -15.74 -15.48 39.90
N THR A 177 -16.89 -15.65 40.55
CA THR A 177 -18.16 -15.04 40.16
C THR A 177 -18.22 -13.52 40.41
N ALA A 178 -17.52 -13.02 41.43
CA ALA A 178 -17.37 -11.59 41.67
C ALA A 178 -16.31 -10.98 40.74
N ALA A 179 -15.20 -11.70 40.53
CA ALA A 179 -14.15 -11.32 39.60
C ALA A 179 -14.70 -11.13 38.19
N GLY A 180 -15.55 -12.03 37.67
CA GLY A 180 -16.16 -11.90 36.33
C GLY A 180 -16.92 -10.58 36.10
N LYS A 181 -17.67 -10.09 37.09
CA LYS A 181 -18.38 -8.79 37.00
C LYS A 181 -17.43 -7.58 37.11
N LEU A 182 -16.38 -7.66 37.92
CA LEU A 182 -15.35 -6.61 37.92
C LEU A 182 -14.55 -6.59 36.60
N ILE A 183 -14.13 -7.75 36.10
CA ILE A 183 -13.47 -7.91 34.80
C ILE A 183 -14.26 -7.19 33.71
N ALA A 184 -15.55 -7.52 33.54
CA ALA A 184 -16.40 -6.92 32.51
C ALA A 184 -16.59 -5.39 32.62
N SER A 185 -16.37 -4.78 33.79
CA SER A 185 -16.52 -3.34 34.00
C SER A 185 -15.19 -2.56 33.96
N VAL A 186 -14.05 -3.22 34.17
CA VAL A 186 -12.72 -2.58 34.26
C VAL A 186 -11.82 -2.93 33.06
N VAL A 187 -12.03 -4.08 32.42
CA VAL A 187 -11.33 -4.47 31.19
C VAL A 187 -11.93 -3.74 29.97
N PRO A 188 -11.10 -3.15 29.10
CA PRO A 188 -11.57 -2.58 27.84
C PRO A 188 -11.89 -3.69 26.81
N SER A 189 -12.83 -3.43 25.89
CA SER A 189 -13.08 -4.31 24.74
C SER A 189 -11.91 -4.27 23.76
N ILE A 190 -11.59 -5.41 23.14
CA ILE A 190 -10.64 -5.47 22.01
C ILE A 190 -11.30 -4.79 20.80
N PRO A 191 -10.69 -3.76 20.18
CA PRO A 191 -11.18 -3.16 18.96
C PRO A 191 -11.37 -4.19 17.85
N GLN A 192 -12.47 -4.09 17.11
CA GLN A 192 -12.74 -4.91 15.92
C GLN A 192 -12.48 -4.09 14.65
N ASN A 193 -12.38 -4.75 13.50
CA ASN A 193 -12.22 -4.11 12.19
C ASN A 193 -11.01 -3.13 12.15
N ALA A 194 -9.86 -3.61 12.62
CA ALA A 194 -8.59 -2.92 12.61
C ALA A 194 -7.46 -3.89 12.23
N ASN A 195 -6.52 -3.41 11.42
CA ASN A 195 -5.35 -4.17 10.99
C ASN A 195 -4.49 -4.63 12.18
N HIS A 196 -3.92 -5.83 12.09
CA HIS A 196 -2.62 -6.09 12.72
C HIS A 196 -1.53 -5.49 11.83
N TYR A 197 -0.41 -5.02 12.41
CA TYR A 197 0.73 -4.53 11.60
C TYR A 197 2.00 -5.32 11.86
N LEU A 198 2.74 -5.63 10.79
CA LEU A 198 4.12 -6.07 10.87
C LEU A 198 5.02 -4.87 10.55
N CYS A 199 5.79 -4.42 11.54
CA CYS A 199 6.67 -3.26 11.43
C CYS A 199 8.12 -3.67 11.21
N TYR A 200 8.82 -2.93 10.37
CA TYR A 200 10.18 -3.21 9.92
C TYR A 200 11.11 -2.02 10.19
N ASP A 201 12.29 -2.26 10.77
CA ASP A 201 13.35 -1.25 10.92
C ASP A 201 13.72 -0.68 9.53
N VAL A 202 13.82 0.65 9.40
CA VAL A 202 14.35 1.31 8.19
C VAL A 202 15.80 1.76 8.39
N GLU A 203 16.52 2.00 7.30
CA GLU A 203 17.82 2.68 7.38
C GLU A 203 17.62 4.12 7.91
N PRO A 204 18.37 4.57 8.93
CA PRO A 204 18.09 5.86 9.57
C PRO A 204 18.31 7.05 8.63
N TYR A 205 17.28 7.88 8.51
CA TYR A 205 17.32 9.18 7.84
C TYR A 205 16.74 10.26 8.75
N THR A 206 17.13 11.51 8.51
CA THR A 206 16.64 12.69 9.24
C THR A 206 15.43 13.30 8.55
N THR A 207 14.45 13.70 9.35
CA THR A 207 13.37 14.64 9.00
C THR A 207 13.34 15.74 10.07
N ALA A 208 12.51 16.78 9.96
CA ALA A 208 12.56 17.92 10.88
C ALA A 208 11.20 18.64 11.02
N GLU A 209 10.14 17.90 11.39
CA GLU A 209 8.77 18.44 11.36
C GLU A 209 8.15 18.79 12.72
N GLY A 210 7.47 19.94 12.76
CA GLY A 210 6.87 20.49 13.98
C GLY A 210 5.41 20.07 14.17
N VAL A 211 5.10 19.45 15.32
CA VAL A 211 3.74 18.97 15.63
C VAL A 211 3.30 19.28 17.06
N LEU A 212 2.02 19.59 17.25
CA LEU A 212 1.39 19.67 18.56
C LEU A 212 0.44 18.48 18.73
N VAL A 213 0.65 17.68 19.78
CA VAL A 213 -0.04 16.41 19.97
C VAL A 213 -0.74 16.35 21.32
N LYS A 214 -1.99 15.85 21.32
CA LYS A 214 -2.81 15.67 22.52
C LYS A 214 -3.44 14.28 22.54
N ASP A 215 -3.27 13.58 23.65
CA ASP A 215 -3.87 12.27 23.90
C ASP A 215 -4.50 12.19 25.30
N GLN A 216 -4.80 10.97 25.77
CA GLN A 216 -5.38 10.74 27.10
C GLN A 216 -4.34 10.65 28.23
N PHE A 217 -3.04 10.84 27.96
CA PHE A 217 -1.96 10.94 28.94
C PHE A 217 -1.35 12.35 29.04
N GLN A 218 -1.16 13.09 27.94
CA GLN A 218 -0.54 14.41 27.89
C GLN A 218 -1.05 15.33 26.77
N ASN A 219 -0.52 16.56 26.75
CA ASN A 219 -0.65 17.55 25.67
C ASN A 219 0.70 18.24 25.54
N GLY A 220 1.38 18.15 24.39
CA GLY A 220 2.74 18.66 24.20
C GLY A 220 3.08 18.97 22.75
N GLN A 221 4.07 19.83 22.57
CA GLN A 221 4.71 20.07 21.27
C GLN A 221 5.89 19.10 21.13
N PHE A 222 6.08 18.58 19.92
CA PHE A 222 7.16 17.66 19.57
C PHE A 222 7.78 18.06 18.23
N GLU A 223 9.05 17.71 18.06
CA GLU A 223 9.77 17.75 16.79
C GLU A 223 10.01 16.31 16.34
N VAL A 224 9.59 16.01 15.11
CA VAL A 224 9.76 14.73 14.42
C VAL A 224 11.10 14.77 13.70
N ILE A 225 12.08 13.99 14.18
CA ILE A 225 13.50 14.18 13.81
C ILE A 225 14.12 13.05 12.97
N ARG A 226 13.50 11.87 12.95
CA ARG A 226 14.08 10.66 12.32
C ARG A 226 13.03 9.61 12.03
N GLY A 227 13.05 8.99 10.84
CA GLY A 227 12.26 7.78 10.56
C GLY A 227 12.85 6.54 11.25
N LEU A 228 12.00 5.69 11.83
CA LEU A 228 12.43 4.54 12.64
C LEU A 228 11.96 3.18 12.09
N TYR A 229 10.69 3.07 11.71
CA TYR A 229 10.15 1.84 11.14
C TYR A 229 8.83 2.06 10.37
N LEU A 230 8.67 1.31 9.28
CA LEU A 230 7.45 1.23 8.48
C LEU A 230 6.60 0.04 8.93
N CYS A 231 5.30 0.23 9.08
CA CYS A 231 4.34 -0.77 9.53
C CYS A 231 3.36 -1.13 8.41
N ASN A 232 3.44 -2.38 7.93
CA ASN A 232 2.59 -2.94 6.90
C ASN A 232 1.39 -3.68 7.51
N PRO A 233 0.17 -3.57 6.94
CA PRO A 233 -0.93 -4.46 7.31
C PRO A 233 -0.51 -5.94 7.16
N THR A 234 -0.70 -6.75 8.20
CA THR A 234 -0.28 -8.16 8.22
C THR A 234 -1.43 -9.10 8.54
N GLU A 235 -1.49 -10.18 7.78
CA GLU A 235 -2.25 -11.37 8.14
C GLU A 235 -1.50 -12.09 9.28
N LYS A 236 -2.21 -12.50 10.34
CA LYS A 236 -1.61 -13.15 11.51
C LYS A 236 -2.37 -14.41 11.90
N THR A 237 -1.68 -15.55 11.87
CA THR A 237 -2.16 -16.82 12.41
C THR A 237 -1.62 -17.06 13.82
N HIS A 238 -2.53 -17.36 14.76
CA HIS A 238 -2.20 -17.72 16.15
C HIS A 238 -3.17 -18.81 16.63
N ASN A 239 -2.64 -19.93 17.14
CA ASN A 239 -3.42 -21.09 17.61
C ASN A 239 -4.48 -21.58 16.60
N GLY A 240 -4.13 -21.62 15.31
CA GLY A 240 -5.02 -22.01 14.22
C GLY A 240 -6.06 -20.96 13.80
N LYS A 241 -6.17 -19.82 14.51
CA LYS A 241 -7.02 -18.71 14.12
C LYS A 241 -6.25 -17.70 13.27
N VAL A 242 -6.71 -17.47 12.04
CA VAL A 242 -6.28 -16.37 11.17
C VAL A 242 -6.91 -15.05 11.64
N SER A 243 -6.16 -13.96 11.49
CA SER A 243 -6.66 -12.58 11.51
C SER A 243 -6.29 -11.97 10.17
N GLU A 244 -7.29 -11.62 9.38
CA GLU A 244 -7.13 -11.10 8.02
C GLU A 244 -6.74 -9.62 8.03
N ILE A 245 -6.19 -9.15 6.90
CA ILE A 245 -5.96 -7.73 6.65
C ILE A 245 -7.31 -7.07 6.35
N ILE A 246 -7.66 -6.03 7.12
CA ILE A 246 -8.95 -5.32 7.00
C ILE A 246 -8.89 -4.22 5.94
N ASP A 247 -7.71 -3.63 5.77
CA ASP A 247 -7.44 -2.42 5.01
C ASP A 247 -5.98 -2.54 4.51
N ARG A 248 -5.76 -2.65 3.20
CA ARG A 248 -4.44 -3.00 2.65
C ARG A 248 -3.52 -1.79 2.46
N ASP A 249 -4.09 -0.60 2.36
CA ASP A 249 -3.40 0.59 1.86
C ASP A 249 -3.00 1.54 2.99
N ASN A 250 -3.74 1.51 4.10
CA ASN A 250 -3.41 2.12 5.39
C ASN A 250 -2.16 1.50 6.03
N HIS A 251 -0.98 2.06 5.72
CA HIS A 251 0.27 1.78 6.42
C HIS A 251 0.52 2.85 7.49
N LEU A 252 1.41 2.55 8.45
CA LEU A 252 1.90 3.56 9.40
C LEU A 252 3.41 3.73 9.25
N MET A 253 3.89 4.96 9.10
CA MET A 253 5.32 5.28 9.29
C MET A 253 5.54 5.85 10.69
N CYS A 254 6.54 5.34 11.41
CA CYS A 254 6.84 5.74 12.78
C CYS A 254 8.19 6.46 12.88
N TYR A 255 8.19 7.56 13.61
CA TYR A 255 9.28 8.52 13.72
C TYR A 255 9.65 8.80 15.17
N GLU A 256 10.93 9.09 15.45
CA GLU A 256 11.36 9.63 16.75
C GLU A 256 10.82 11.04 16.96
N ALA A 257 10.23 11.28 18.14
CA ALA A 257 9.55 12.51 18.50
C ALA A 257 10.08 13.07 19.82
N ILE A 258 10.92 14.10 19.74
CA ILE A 258 11.50 14.79 20.90
C ILE A 258 10.60 15.93 21.36
N PRO A 259 10.56 16.30 22.65
CA PRO A 259 11.28 15.69 23.78
C PRO A 259 10.64 14.38 24.30
N HIS A 260 11.49 13.50 24.81
CA HIS A 260 11.09 12.21 25.41
C HIS A 260 10.48 12.38 26.82
N ASN A 261 9.32 13.03 26.88
CA ASN A 261 8.62 13.42 28.10
C ASN A 261 8.34 12.24 29.04
N GLN A 262 8.73 12.37 30.31
CA GLN A 262 8.42 11.42 31.38
C GLN A 262 6.95 11.53 31.78
N VAL A 263 6.25 10.40 31.75
CA VAL A 263 4.78 10.33 31.78
C VAL A 263 4.28 9.42 32.90
N ASN A 264 4.93 8.28 33.11
CA ASN A 264 4.74 7.34 34.23
C ASN A 264 3.27 7.04 34.55
N ARG A 265 2.45 6.73 33.53
CA ARG A 265 1.02 6.42 33.68
C ARG A 265 0.75 4.92 33.61
N LYS A 266 0.03 4.40 34.61
CA LYS A 266 -0.53 3.05 34.56
C LYS A 266 -1.78 3.00 33.69
N ALA A 267 -1.90 1.92 32.91
CA ALA A 267 -3.10 1.61 32.14
C ALA A 267 -3.33 0.10 32.08
N ILE A 268 -4.58 -0.29 31.87
CA ILE A 268 -4.96 -1.68 31.61
C ILE A 268 -5.15 -1.82 30.11
N THR A 269 -4.47 -2.79 29.51
CA THR A 269 -4.58 -3.15 28.09
C THR A 269 -5.22 -4.51 27.93
N HIS A 270 -5.97 -4.70 26.84
CA HIS A 270 -6.57 -5.98 26.46
C HIS A 270 -6.47 -6.16 24.94
N ASP A 271 -5.78 -7.20 24.51
CA ASP A 271 -5.65 -7.60 23.10
C ASP A 271 -5.90 -9.11 22.96
N GLN A 272 -5.69 -9.71 21.78
CA GLN A 272 -5.93 -11.15 21.57
C GLN A 272 -4.97 -12.09 22.33
N PHE A 273 -3.94 -11.58 23.01
CA PHE A 273 -3.05 -12.36 23.87
C PHE A 273 -3.42 -12.26 25.37
N GLY A 274 -4.21 -11.26 25.77
CA GLY A 274 -4.85 -11.21 27.07
C GLY A 274 -4.94 -9.82 27.70
N ILE A 275 -5.19 -9.80 29.00
CA ILE A 275 -5.33 -8.58 29.82
C ILE A 275 -4.02 -8.34 30.56
N THR A 276 -3.50 -7.11 30.58
CA THR A 276 -2.24 -6.78 31.29
C THR A 276 -2.28 -5.37 31.89
N SER A 277 -1.66 -5.21 33.06
CA SER A 277 -1.33 -3.90 33.65
C SER A 277 0.02 -3.42 33.13
N GLN A 278 0.01 -2.27 32.45
CA GLN A 278 1.16 -1.64 31.80
C GLN A 278 1.54 -0.31 32.48
N LEU A 279 2.80 0.08 32.38
CA LEU A 279 3.31 1.39 32.79
C LEU A 279 3.91 2.10 31.58
N ALA A 280 3.22 3.13 31.08
CA ALA A 280 3.75 4.03 30.07
C ALA A 280 4.78 4.97 30.72
N VAL A 281 6.07 4.72 30.46
CA VAL A 281 7.20 5.41 31.11
C VAL A 281 7.38 6.81 30.54
N ARG A 282 7.66 6.89 29.23
CA ARG A 282 7.93 8.14 28.49
C ARG A 282 7.39 8.07 27.06
N THR A 283 7.22 9.21 26.40
CA THR A 283 7.09 9.24 24.93
C THR A 283 8.44 9.04 24.26
N GLU A 284 8.40 8.45 23.06
CA GLU A 284 9.56 8.32 22.17
C GLU A 284 9.23 8.59 20.71
N GLU A 285 8.01 8.26 20.24
CA GLU A 285 7.73 8.19 18.80
C GLU A 285 6.34 8.68 18.45
N ILE A 286 6.17 9.18 17.22
CA ILE A 286 4.88 9.45 16.59
C ILE A 286 4.75 8.56 15.36
N CYS A 287 3.62 7.86 15.24
CA CYS A 287 3.27 7.07 14.07
C CYS A 287 2.12 7.74 13.33
N VAL A 288 2.24 7.85 12.01
CA VAL A 288 1.29 8.56 11.14
C VAL A 288 0.82 7.65 10.01
N PRO A 289 -0.41 7.83 9.50
CA PRO A 289 -0.86 7.20 8.25
C PRO A 289 0.12 7.50 7.12
N THR A 290 0.33 6.54 6.23
CA THR A 290 1.32 6.66 5.14
C THR A 290 0.86 5.84 3.95
N VAL A 291 0.88 6.45 2.76
CA VAL A 291 0.81 5.69 1.51
C VAL A 291 2.21 5.15 1.22
N LYS A 292 2.29 3.88 0.85
CA LYS A 292 3.55 3.21 0.53
C LYS A 292 3.44 2.59 -0.86
N THR A 293 4.10 3.21 -1.83
CA THR A 293 4.26 2.66 -3.17
C THR A 293 5.45 1.70 -3.18
N HIS A 294 5.27 0.49 -3.73
CA HIS A 294 6.44 -0.35 -4.03
C HIS A 294 7.23 0.35 -5.12
N LEU A 295 8.51 0.60 -4.86
CA LEU A 295 9.42 0.85 -5.97
C LEU A 295 9.66 -0.50 -6.69
N PRO A 296 9.78 -0.52 -8.02
CA PRO A 296 10.35 -1.68 -8.70
C PRO A 296 11.70 -2.05 -8.07
N THR A 297 12.06 -3.33 -8.13
CA THR A 297 13.32 -3.81 -7.50
C THR A 297 14.50 -3.48 -8.41
N ALA A 298 14.81 -2.20 -8.45
CA ALA A 298 15.91 -1.52 -9.15
C ALA A 298 16.58 -2.38 -10.24
N CYS A 299 15.90 -2.56 -11.37
CA CYS A 299 16.33 -3.47 -12.41
C CYS A 299 17.67 -3.00 -12.98
N THR A 300 18.76 -3.63 -12.54
CA THR A 300 20.12 -3.12 -12.77
C THR A 300 20.71 -3.75 -14.04
N HIS A 301 20.63 -3.01 -15.14
CA HIS A 301 21.15 -3.43 -16.44
C HIS A 301 22.54 -2.79 -16.71
N PRO A 302 23.44 -3.48 -17.43
CA PRO A 302 24.75 -2.93 -17.77
C PRO A 302 24.65 -1.77 -18.77
N ASP A 303 25.68 -0.93 -18.83
CA ASP A 303 25.77 0.11 -19.86
C ASP A 303 25.94 -0.48 -21.27
N GLU A 304 25.06 -0.03 -22.15
CA GLU A 304 25.12 -0.19 -23.60
C GLU A 304 25.29 1.20 -24.25
N GLN A 305 26.49 1.75 -24.17
CA GLN A 305 26.90 2.97 -24.88
C GLN A 305 26.15 4.23 -24.40
N GLY A 306 25.96 4.37 -23.08
CA GLY A 306 25.25 5.49 -22.46
C GLY A 306 23.74 5.29 -22.33
N THR A 307 23.26 4.05 -22.27
CA THR A 307 21.87 3.64 -21.99
C THR A 307 21.87 2.21 -21.49
N ALA A 308 20.74 1.70 -21.01
CA ALA A 308 20.50 0.26 -20.94
C ALA A 308 19.84 -0.28 -22.21
N VAL A 309 19.94 -1.61 -22.38
CA VAL A 309 18.91 -2.43 -23.02
C VAL A 309 17.68 -2.40 -22.10
N VAL A 310 16.50 -2.03 -22.61
CA VAL A 310 15.33 -1.80 -21.75
C VAL A 310 14.68 -3.11 -21.30
N PHE A 311 14.56 -4.08 -22.22
CA PHE A 311 13.97 -5.39 -21.95
C PHE A 311 14.82 -6.51 -22.59
N ASP A 312 14.95 -7.63 -21.90
CA ASP A 312 15.77 -8.79 -22.27
C ASP A 312 15.17 -10.11 -21.73
N GLY A 313 15.87 -11.24 -21.91
CA GLY A 313 15.42 -12.54 -21.41
C GLY A 313 15.49 -12.76 -19.89
N ASN A 314 15.83 -11.73 -19.10
CA ASN A 314 15.72 -11.72 -17.64
C ASN A 314 14.55 -10.85 -17.15
N THR A 315 13.88 -10.14 -18.07
CA THR A 315 12.80 -9.21 -17.76
C THR A 315 11.57 -9.97 -17.27
N ALA A 316 11.02 -9.54 -16.15
CA ALA A 316 9.75 -9.99 -15.63
C ALA A 316 8.91 -8.79 -15.18
N PHE A 317 7.59 -8.97 -15.17
CA PHE A 317 6.63 -7.98 -14.71
C PHE A 317 5.61 -8.60 -13.76
N GLN A 318 5.33 -7.93 -12.64
CA GLN A 318 4.29 -8.33 -11.70
C GLN A 318 3.17 -7.29 -11.64
N ASN A 319 1.93 -7.76 -11.40
CA ASN A 319 0.80 -6.88 -11.10
C ASN A 319 1.06 -6.04 -9.83
N THR A 320 0.81 -4.74 -9.90
CA THR A 320 0.89 -3.80 -8.77
C THR A 320 -0.42 -3.01 -8.65
N GLY A 321 -0.85 -2.73 -7.41
CA GLY A 321 -2.06 -1.93 -7.14
C GLY A 321 -3.41 -2.62 -7.44
N GLY A 322 -3.42 -3.88 -7.86
CA GLY A 322 -4.65 -4.63 -8.13
C GLY A 322 -4.39 -6.05 -8.65
N GLN A 323 -5.45 -6.85 -8.79
CA GLN A 323 -5.40 -8.21 -9.33
C GLN A 323 -6.15 -8.31 -10.66
N LEU A 324 -5.79 -9.26 -11.51
CA LEU A 324 -6.57 -9.55 -12.71
C LEU A 324 -7.88 -10.21 -12.30
N THR A 325 -8.99 -9.76 -12.87
CA THR A 325 -10.30 -10.40 -12.67
C THR A 325 -10.53 -11.37 -13.83
N ILE A 326 -10.59 -12.67 -13.51
CA ILE A 326 -10.90 -13.74 -14.46
C ILE A 326 -12.42 -13.83 -14.61
N VAL A 327 -13.12 -13.98 -13.47
CA VAL A 327 -14.58 -14.10 -13.38
C VAL A 327 -15.09 -12.96 -12.52
N GLN A 328 -15.94 -12.09 -13.07
CA GLN A 328 -16.59 -11.04 -12.28
C GLN A 328 -17.51 -11.64 -11.22
N SER A 329 -17.49 -11.07 -10.01
CA SER A 329 -18.42 -11.41 -8.94
C SER A 329 -19.82 -10.90 -9.29
N ALA A 330 -20.81 -11.78 -9.27
CA ALA A 330 -22.21 -11.45 -9.51
C ALA A 330 -23.09 -12.00 -8.38
N LEU A 331 -24.39 -11.68 -8.40
CA LEU A 331 -25.30 -11.97 -7.30
C LEU A 331 -25.59 -13.49 -7.24
N GLY A 332 -24.76 -14.20 -6.48
CA GLY A 332 -24.77 -15.67 -6.35
C GLY A 332 -23.52 -16.39 -6.91
N THR A 333 -22.53 -15.67 -7.47
CA THR A 333 -21.25 -16.26 -7.92
C THR A 333 -20.07 -15.69 -7.15
N THR A 334 -19.14 -16.56 -6.75
CA THR A 334 -17.84 -16.12 -6.25
C THR A 334 -16.99 -15.64 -7.43
N GLY A 335 -16.66 -14.36 -7.49
CA GLY A 335 -15.71 -13.85 -8.47
C GLY A 335 -14.31 -14.45 -8.25
N GLN A 336 -13.57 -14.69 -9.34
CA GLN A 336 -12.22 -15.23 -9.30
C GLN A 336 -11.23 -14.18 -9.81
N THR A 337 -10.28 -13.83 -8.95
CA THR A 337 -9.14 -12.96 -9.28
C THR A 337 -7.82 -13.71 -9.18
N ALA A 338 -6.74 -13.12 -9.72
CA ALA A 338 -5.39 -13.65 -9.61
C ALA A 338 -4.33 -12.55 -9.54
N ASP A 339 -3.26 -12.79 -8.78
CA ASP A 339 -1.97 -12.12 -8.98
C ASP A 339 -1.28 -12.74 -10.20
N ALA A 340 -0.51 -11.96 -10.97
CA ALA A 340 0.19 -12.44 -12.16
C ALA A 340 1.65 -11.99 -12.22
N MET A 341 2.49 -12.93 -12.63
CA MET A 341 3.89 -12.73 -12.99
C MET A 341 4.05 -13.10 -14.47
N LEU A 342 4.37 -12.14 -15.32
CA LEU A 342 4.82 -12.37 -16.70
C LEU A 342 6.34 -12.46 -16.66
N GLN A 343 6.92 -13.56 -17.13
CA GLN A 343 8.35 -13.82 -17.05
C GLN A 343 8.85 -14.69 -18.21
N SER A 344 10.11 -14.46 -18.58
CA SER A 344 10.82 -15.27 -19.56
C SER A 344 11.11 -16.69 -19.04
N VAL A 345 11.35 -17.60 -19.98
CA VAL A 345 11.66 -19.02 -19.76
C VAL A 345 12.94 -19.42 -20.52
N PRO A 346 13.54 -20.60 -20.24
CA PRO A 346 14.71 -21.08 -20.98
C PRO A 346 14.54 -21.28 -22.51
N ALA A 347 13.33 -21.05 -23.05
CA ALA A 347 13.01 -21.08 -24.47
C ALA A 347 12.61 -19.69 -25.03
N THR A 348 12.70 -18.62 -24.23
CA THR A 348 12.43 -17.25 -24.65
C THR A 348 13.38 -16.83 -25.77
N VAL A 349 12.81 -16.30 -26.84
CA VAL A 349 13.53 -15.57 -27.89
C VAL A 349 13.07 -14.12 -27.84
N VAL A 350 14.01 -13.20 -27.61
CA VAL A 350 13.77 -11.75 -27.64
C VAL A 350 14.39 -11.17 -28.90
N THR A 351 13.56 -10.61 -29.78
CA THR A 351 14.02 -9.88 -30.97
C THR A 351 13.87 -8.38 -30.74
N ARG A 352 15.00 -7.67 -30.63
CA ARG A 352 15.08 -6.22 -30.54
C ARG A 352 15.36 -5.61 -31.92
N THR A 353 14.65 -4.55 -32.27
CA THR A 353 14.85 -3.76 -33.50
C THR A 353 14.72 -2.26 -33.21
N GLY A 354 15.18 -1.40 -34.13
CA GLY A 354 15.24 0.05 -33.93
C GLY A 354 16.56 0.51 -33.30
N THR A 355 16.56 1.71 -32.71
CA THR A 355 17.70 2.27 -31.96
C THR A 355 17.21 3.18 -30.84
N PRO A 356 17.96 3.38 -29.74
CA PRO A 356 17.57 4.28 -28.66
C PRO A 356 17.15 5.69 -29.14
N ALA A 357 17.86 6.25 -30.12
CA ALA A 357 17.58 7.59 -30.65
C ALA A 357 16.33 7.69 -31.55
N THR A 358 15.81 6.56 -32.05
CA THR A 358 14.63 6.51 -32.95
C THR A 358 13.40 5.87 -32.32
N GLY A 359 13.56 5.26 -31.14
CA GLY A 359 12.63 4.27 -30.61
C GLY A 359 12.97 2.86 -31.08
N GLU A 360 12.47 1.89 -30.34
CA GLU A 360 12.80 0.45 -30.43
C GLU A 360 11.55 -0.43 -30.35
N THR A 361 11.60 -1.63 -30.91
CA THR A 361 10.56 -2.66 -30.79
C THR A 361 11.20 -3.92 -30.23
N TYR A 362 10.62 -4.48 -29.18
CA TYR A 362 11.02 -5.76 -28.58
C TYR A 362 9.89 -6.77 -28.76
N ILE A 363 10.19 -7.92 -29.38
CA ILE A 363 9.25 -9.04 -29.58
C ILE A 363 9.72 -10.23 -28.74
N PHE A 364 8.84 -10.76 -27.90
CA PHE A 364 9.05 -11.92 -27.04
C PHE A 364 8.20 -13.08 -27.55
N GLU A 365 8.84 -14.10 -28.12
CA GLU A 365 8.13 -15.17 -28.86
C GLU A 365 7.50 -16.24 -27.96
N THR A 366 8.01 -16.47 -26.76
CA THR A 366 7.52 -17.51 -25.83
C THR A 366 7.85 -17.15 -24.39
N GLU A 367 6.85 -16.62 -23.69
CA GLU A 367 6.90 -16.18 -22.30
C GLU A 367 5.88 -16.94 -21.46
N MET A 368 6.02 -16.93 -20.13
CA MET A 368 5.03 -17.52 -19.23
C MET A 368 4.34 -16.46 -18.37
N LEU A 369 3.02 -16.40 -18.47
CA LEU A 369 2.17 -15.69 -17.52
C LEU A 369 1.70 -16.68 -16.45
N SER A 370 2.33 -16.62 -15.29
CA SER A 370 1.95 -17.38 -14.09
C SER A 370 0.89 -16.60 -13.30
N MET A 371 -0.35 -17.09 -13.30
CA MET A 371 -1.48 -16.49 -12.59
C MET A 371 -1.81 -17.28 -11.31
N THR A 372 -1.59 -16.68 -10.14
CA THR A 372 -1.89 -17.29 -8.83
C THR A 372 -3.31 -16.95 -8.39
N LEU A 373 -4.20 -17.94 -8.40
CA LEU A 373 -5.61 -17.76 -8.07
C LEU A 373 -5.82 -17.38 -6.60
N THR A 374 -6.54 -16.28 -6.37
CA THR A 374 -6.99 -15.86 -5.03
C THR A 374 -7.92 -16.90 -4.41
N GLY A 375 -7.79 -17.10 -3.10
CA GLY A 375 -8.56 -18.08 -2.32
C GLY A 375 -7.95 -19.49 -2.34
N SER A 376 -7.64 -20.04 -3.52
CA SER A 376 -7.07 -21.40 -3.64
C SER A 376 -5.54 -21.44 -3.60
N GLY A 377 -4.86 -20.35 -3.99
CA GLY A 377 -3.40 -20.32 -4.18
C GLY A 377 -2.91 -21.16 -5.36
N ARG A 378 -3.81 -21.68 -6.20
CA ARG A 378 -3.47 -22.49 -7.37
C ARG A 378 -2.80 -21.62 -8.43
N VAL A 379 -1.63 -22.02 -8.92
CA VAL A 379 -0.94 -21.34 -10.02
C VAL A 379 -1.37 -21.93 -11.36
N LEU A 380 -1.87 -21.08 -12.25
CA LEU A 380 -2.14 -21.36 -13.66
C LEU A 380 -0.97 -20.82 -14.48
N ASN A 381 -0.46 -21.59 -15.44
CA ASN A 381 0.71 -21.24 -16.21
C ASN A 381 0.33 -21.15 -17.70
N LEU A 382 0.16 -19.93 -18.21
CA LEU A 382 -0.26 -19.66 -19.58
C LEU A 382 0.98 -19.33 -20.44
N PRO A 383 1.29 -20.15 -21.47
CA PRO A 383 2.18 -19.72 -22.54
C PRO A 383 1.63 -18.47 -23.23
N THR A 384 2.50 -17.48 -23.39
CA THR A 384 2.20 -16.14 -23.90
C THR A 384 3.25 -15.72 -24.93
N SER A 385 2.90 -14.73 -25.75
CA SER A 385 3.84 -13.96 -26.57
C SER A 385 3.48 -12.49 -26.41
N PHE A 386 4.49 -11.61 -26.38
CA PHE A 386 4.25 -10.17 -26.32
C PHE A 386 5.17 -9.36 -27.22
N GLU A 387 4.78 -8.12 -27.46
CA GLU A 387 5.49 -7.13 -28.26
C GLU A 387 5.29 -5.78 -27.58
N THR A 388 6.40 -5.06 -27.36
CA THR A 388 6.39 -3.73 -26.77
C THR A 388 7.19 -2.75 -27.60
N HIS A 389 6.67 -1.54 -27.73
CA HIS A 389 7.29 -0.43 -28.46
C HIS A 389 7.81 0.59 -27.45
N VAL A 390 9.01 1.10 -27.69
CA VAL A 390 9.77 1.95 -26.76
C VAL A 390 10.10 3.27 -27.45
N GLY A 391 9.79 4.38 -26.78
CA GLY A 391 10.00 5.73 -27.30
C GLY A 391 11.49 6.09 -27.49
N PRO A 392 11.77 7.12 -28.31
CA PRO A 392 13.13 7.62 -28.50
C PRO A 392 13.68 8.27 -27.22
N ARG A 393 14.97 8.03 -26.94
CA ARG A 393 15.70 8.53 -25.78
C ARG A 393 17.10 9.01 -26.14
N THR A 394 17.63 9.95 -25.35
CA THR A 394 18.95 10.56 -25.57
C THR A 394 20.03 9.84 -24.77
N THR A 395 20.83 9.03 -25.45
CA THR A 395 21.97 8.31 -24.86
C THR A 395 23.00 9.28 -24.25
N GLY A 396 23.62 8.87 -23.15
CA GLY A 396 24.60 9.65 -22.40
C GLY A 396 24.02 10.62 -21.37
N ASN A 397 22.70 10.88 -21.38
CA ASN A 397 22.05 11.61 -20.30
C ASN A 397 21.93 10.70 -19.05
N PRO A 398 22.34 11.14 -17.84
CA PRO A 398 22.35 10.30 -16.64
C PRO A 398 20.94 9.95 -16.13
N VAL A 399 19.90 10.60 -16.64
CA VAL A 399 18.50 10.18 -16.53
C VAL A 399 17.89 10.22 -17.93
N GLN A 400 17.21 9.14 -18.33
CA GLN A 400 16.49 9.04 -19.60
C GLN A 400 15.07 8.54 -19.31
N SER A 401 14.08 9.39 -19.55
CA SER A 401 12.64 9.10 -19.35
C SER A 401 11.94 9.15 -20.70
N PHE A 402 11.13 8.13 -20.99
CA PHE A 402 10.49 7.93 -22.29
C PHE A 402 9.27 7.02 -22.14
N ASP A 403 8.26 7.25 -22.98
CA ASP A 403 7.04 6.45 -23.00
C ASP A 403 7.28 5.08 -23.65
N THR A 404 6.49 4.09 -23.25
CA THR A 404 6.47 2.75 -23.83
C THR A 404 5.02 2.33 -24.08
N ASP A 405 4.80 1.29 -24.88
CA ASP A 405 3.48 0.70 -25.08
C ASP A 405 3.59 -0.83 -25.09
N MET A 406 2.68 -1.51 -24.39
CA MET A 406 2.53 -2.96 -24.51
C MET A 406 1.65 -3.22 -25.73
N PHE A 407 2.25 -3.11 -26.92
CA PHE A 407 1.56 -3.14 -28.21
C PHE A 407 0.72 -4.41 -28.39
N ARG A 408 1.23 -5.58 -28.01
CA ARG A 408 0.50 -6.85 -28.07
C ARG A 408 0.91 -7.76 -26.92
N LEU A 409 -0.04 -8.33 -26.19
CA LEU A 409 0.14 -9.46 -25.28
C LEU A 409 -1.00 -10.45 -25.48
N GLN A 410 -0.69 -11.72 -25.71
CA GLN A 410 -1.68 -12.78 -25.89
C GLN A 410 -1.16 -14.14 -25.39
N GLY A 411 -2.07 -14.97 -24.88
CA GLY A 411 -1.78 -16.35 -24.49
C GLY A 411 -3.00 -17.07 -23.95
N GLN A 412 -2.89 -18.38 -23.75
CA GLN A 412 -3.98 -19.20 -23.20
C GLN A 412 -3.44 -20.42 -22.46
N LEU A 413 -4.26 -21.02 -21.59
CA LEU A 413 -3.94 -22.31 -21.00
C LEU A 413 -3.86 -23.41 -22.08
N PRO A 414 -2.93 -24.38 -21.93
CA PRO A 414 -2.99 -25.65 -22.63
C PRO A 414 -4.27 -26.43 -22.27
N PRO A 415 -4.81 -27.27 -23.18
CA PRO A 415 -5.98 -28.10 -22.88
C PRO A 415 -5.76 -29.09 -21.72
N GLY A 416 -6.81 -29.37 -20.95
CA GLY A 416 -6.80 -30.36 -19.86
C GLY A 416 -6.65 -29.80 -18.45
N ASP A 417 -6.88 -28.49 -18.26
CA ASP A 417 -6.97 -27.90 -16.92
C ASP A 417 -8.28 -28.34 -16.21
N PRO A 418 -8.24 -28.75 -14.93
CA PRO A 418 -9.42 -29.25 -14.21
C PRO A 418 -10.47 -28.17 -13.87
N ASP A 419 -10.11 -26.88 -13.94
CA ASP A 419 -11.02 -25.78 -13.66
C ASP A 419 -11.48 -25.06 -14.95
N PHE A 420 -10.68 -25.13 -16.04
CA PHE A 420 -10.88 -24.36 -17.27
C PHE A 420 -10.77 -25.19 -18.57
N ASP A 421 -11.88 -25.32 -19.32
CA ASP A 421 -11.86 -25.76 -20.72
C ASP A 421 -11.21 -24.70 -21.63
N LEU A 422 -11.34 -23.42 -21.25
CA LEU A 422 -10.65 -22.29 -21.86
C LEU A 422 -10.28 -21.27 -20.78
N LEU A 423 -9.04 -20.78 -20.84
CA LEU A 423 -8.65 -19.51 -20.24
C LEU A 423 -7.68 -18.83 -21.21
N ARG A 424 -8.04 -17.66 -21.74
CA ARG A 424 -7.25 -16.89 -22.71
C ARG A 424 -7.15 -15.43 -22.26
N ILE A 425 -5.95 -14.86 -22.30
CA ILE A 425 -5.71 -13.42 -22.10
C ILE A 425 -5.40 -12.73 -23.44
N THR A 426 -5.81 -11.47 -23.56
CA THR A 426 -5.53 -10.58 -24.68
C THR A 426 -5.41 -9.16 -24.14
N ALA A 427 -4.29 -8.48 -24.37
CA ALA A 427 -4.05 -7.10 -23.94
C ALA A 427 -3.18 -6.36 -24.97
N GLY A 428 -3.23 -5.02 -24.97
CA GLY A 428 -2.39 -4.20 -25.85
C GLY A 428 -3.10 -3.53 -27.02
N THR A 429 -2.49 -2.45 -27.49
CA THR A 429 -3.09 -1.49 -28.44
C THR A 429 -3.39 -2.10 -29.81
N TYR A 430 -2.64 -3.12 -30.23
CA TYR A 430 -2.92 -3.95 -31.40
C TYR A 430 -4.33 -4.57 -31.39
N PHE A 431 -4.87 -4.87 -30.20
CA PHE A 431 -6.23 -5.40 -30.02
C PHE A 431 -7.28 -4.31 -29.70
N GLY A 432 -6.91 -3.03 -29.78
CA GLY A 432 -7.76 -1.90 -29.38
C GLY A 432 -7.92 -1.73 -27.88
N LEU A 433 -7.03 -2.34 -27.08
CA LEU A 433 -7.03 -2.24 -25.61
C LEU A 433 -5.88 -1.31 -25.19
N PRO A 434 -6.14 -0.15 -24.52
CA PRO A 434 -5.07 0.77 -24.13
C PRO A 434 -4.11 0.12 -23.14
N SER A 435 -2.81 0.10 -23.45
CA SER A 435 -1.78 -0.43 -22.55
C SER A 435 -0.52 0.45 -22.48
N PRO A 436 -0.68 1.77 -22.24
CA PRO A 436 0.45 2.68 -22.16
C PRO A 436 1.39 2.29 -21.03
N GLY A 437 2.67 2.54 -21.22
CA GLY A 437 3.71 2.41 -20.22
C GLY A 437 4.65 3.58 -20.22
N HIS A 438 5.57 3.56 -19.27
CA HIS A 438 6.65 4.54 -19.18
C HIS A 438 7.87 3.87 -18.57
N THR A 439 9.05 4.31 -18.99
CA THR A 439 10.32 3.83 -18.45
C THR A 439 11.24 5.00 -18.10
N THR A 440 11.87 4.93 -16.94
CA THR A 440 12.99 5.79 -16.55
C THR A 440 14.25 4.96 -16.34
N LEU A 441 15.31 5.29 -17.08
CA LEU A 441 16.66 4.81 -16.86
C LEU A 441 17.42 5.85 -16.03
N THR A 442 18.04 5.43 -14.93
CA THR A 442 18.90 6.28 -14.08
C THR A 442 20.30 5.66 -13.97
N GLN A 443 21.33 6.43 -14.32
CA GLN A 443 22.72 5.97 -14.24
C GLN A 443 23.17 5.84 -12.79
N LEU A 444 23.81 4.72 -12.46
CA LEU A 444 24.29 4.37 -11.13
C LEU A 444 25.78 4.69 -10.95
N PRO A 445 26.28 4.87 -9.71
CA PRO A 445 27.69 5.23 -9.45
C PRO A 445 28.73 4.19 -9.86
N ASP A 446 28.32 2.96 -10.15
CA ASP A 446 29.15 1.88 -10.67
C ASP A 446 29.21 1.84 -12.22
N GLY A 447 28.43 2.70 -12.88
CA GLY A 447 28.30 2.78 -14.34
C GLY A 447 27.13 1.98 -14.93
N ASN A 448 26.42 1.18 -14.13
CA ASN A 448 25.21 0.48 -14.58
C ASN A 448 24.00 1.43 -14.64
N TRP A 449 22.85 0.91 -15.07
CA TRP A 449 21.58 1.64 -15.12
C TRP A 449 20.53 0.96 -14.26
N ASN A 450 19.87 1.73 -13.40
CA ASN A 450 18.57 1.37 -12.87
C ASN A 450 17.51 1.58 -13.94
N VAL A 451 16.84 0.51 -14.34
CA VAL A 451 15.56 0.53 -15.05
C VAL A 451 14.42 0.61 -14.03
N ASP A 452 13.48 1.51 -14.26
CA ASP A 452 12.17 1.59 -13.62
C ASP A 452 11.13 1.66 -14.76
N SER A 453 10.38 0.58 -14.96
CA SER A 453 9.46 0.42 -16.09
C SER A 453 8.13 -0.19 -15.66
N PHE A 454 7.02 0.34 -16.20
CA PHE A 454 5.69 -0.21 -16.01
C PHE A 454 4.79 -0.05 -17.24
N PHE A 455 3.71 -0.84 -17.28
CA PHE A 455 2.61 -0.73 -18.23
C PHE A 455 1.27 -0.76 -17.48
N ASP A 456 0.37 0.17 -17.77
CA ASP A 456 -1.03 0.13 -17.31
C ASP A 456 -1.88 -0.64 -18.34
N ILE A 457 -1.74 -1.97 -18.34
CA ILE A 457 -2.36 -2.82 -19.37
C ILE A 457 -3.88 -2.92 -19.19
N THR A 458 -4.62 -2.59 -20.25
CA THR A 458 -6.02 -3.02 -20.38
C THR A 458 -6.05 -4.41 -20.99
N TYR A 459 -6.65 -5.36 -20.28
CA TYR A 459 -6.73 -6.77 -20.66
C TYR A 459 -8.19 -7.19 -20.85
N ARG A 460 -8.38 -8.20 -21.70
CA ARG A 460 -9.57 -9.03 -21.78
C ARG A 460 -9.17 -10.47 -21.47
N ILE A 461 -9.87 -11.10 -20.54
CA ILE A 461 -9.78 -12.54 -20.23
C ILE A 461 -11.05 -13.22 -20.70
N ASP A 462 -10.93 -14.16 -21.64
CA ASP A 462 -12.01 -15.03 -22.10
C ASP A 462 -11.90 -16.39 -21.40
N PHE A 463 -12.98 -16.92 -20.83
CA PHE A 463 -12.95 -18.19 -20.11
C PHE A 463 -14.17 -19.09 -20.36
N VAL A 464 -13.96 -20.41 -20.21
CA VAL A 464 -14.99 -21.46 -20.13
C VAL A 464 -14.57 -22.43 -19.03
N GLY A 465 -15.43 -22.69 -18.06
CA GLY A 465 -15.15 -23.58 -16.93
C GLY A 465 -15.34 -25.06 -17.25
N ALA A 466 -14.39 -25.90 -16.85
CA ALA A 466 -14.33 -27.31 -17.20
C ALA A 466 -15.50 -28.13 -16.62
N PRO A 467 -16.07 -29.11 -17.35
CA PRO A 467 -17.15 -29.98 -16.87
C PRO A 467 -16.79 -30.73 -15.58
N GLY A 468 -17.58 -30.51 -14.53
CA GLY A 468 -17.36 -31.08 -13.20
C GLY A 468 -16.34 -30.33 -12.32
N GLY A 469 -15.63 -29.33 -12.86
CA GLY A 469 -14.79 -28.41 -12.09
C GLY A 469 -15.60 -27.31 -11.38
N PRO A 470 -14.96 -26.46 -10.55
CA PRO A 470 -15.63 -25.40 -9.78
C PRO A 470 -16.36 -24.36 -10.64
N LEU A 471 -15.92 -24.17 -11.88
CA LEU A 471 -16.50 -23.26 -12.86
C LEU A 471 -17.42 -23.97 -13.88
N SER A 472 -17.72 -25.26 -13.70
CA SER A 472 -18.49 -26.09 -14.64
C SER A 472 -19.80 -25.42 -15.09
N GLY A 473 -19.92 -25.17 -16.40
CA GLY A 473 -21.09 -24.53 -17.00
C GLY A 473 -21.08 -22.99 -16.97
N GLN A 474 -20.04 -22.37 -16.41
CA GLN A 474 -19.79 -20.93 -16.51
C GLN A 474 -18.90 -20.63 -17.72
N SER A 475 -19.16 -19.50 -18.38
CA SER A 475 -18.27 -18.93 -19.40
C SER A 475 -18.50 -17.43 -19.49
N GLY A 476 -17.52 -16.70 -20.02
CA GLY A 476 -17.61 -15.25 -20.13
C GLY A 476 -16.36 -14.58 -20.67
N SER A 477 -16.41 -13.26 -20.72
CA SER A 477 -15.29 -12.40 -21.07
C SER A 477 -15.25 -11.23 -20.08
N THR A 478 -14.13 -11.08 -19.37
CA THR A 478 -13.92 -10.01 -18.39
C THR A 478 -12.89 -9.03 -18.96
N THR A 479 -13.22 -7.73 -18.98
CA THR A 479 -12.27 -6.66 -19.30
C THR A 479 -11.92 -5.90 -18.02
N GLY A 480 -10.65 -5.50 -17.89
CA GLY A 480 -10.18 -4.64 -16.80
C GLY A 480 -8.81 -4.02 -17.13
N THR A 481 -8.31 -3.19 -16.21
CA THR A 481 -6.99 -2.56 -16.33
C THR A 481 -6.20 -2.83 -15.05
N ILE A 482 -4.91 -3.14 -15.16
CA ILE A 482 -3.97 -3.25 -14.03
C ILE A 482 -2.62 -2.66 -14.41
N ARG A 483 -1.86 -2.16 -13.43
CA ARG A 483 -0.44 -1.90 -13.62
C ARG A 483 0.35 -3.19 -13.54
N MET A 484 1.22 -3.43 -14.51
CA MET A 484 2.31 -4.40 -14.43
C MET A 484 3.63 -3.63 -14.40
N ALA A 485 4.37 -3.71 -13.29
CA ALA A 485 5.67 -3.06 -13.10
C ALA A 485 6.80 -4.10 -13.14
N ASP A 486 8.01 -3.68 -13.50
CA ASP A 486 9.14 -4.60 -13.59
C ASP A 486 9.50 -5.24 -12.23
N THR A 487 10.03 -6.45 -12.31
CA THR A 487 10.43 -7.26 -11.16
C THR A 487 11.69 -8.05 -11.45
N CYS A 488 12.85 -7.39 -11.38
CA CYS A 488 14.11 -8.11 -11.42
C CYS A 488 14.24 -9.08 -10.24
N PRO A 489 14.66 -10.34 -10.48
CA PRO A 489 14.96 -11.27 -9.40
C PRO A 489 16.11 -10.70 -8.53
N PRO A 490 16.12 -11.00 -7.21
CA PRO A 490 17.24 -10.59 -6.37
C PRO A 490 18.52 -11.24 -6.92
N VAL A 491 19.52 -10.41 -7.24
CA VAL A 491 20.79 -10.85 -7.83
C VAL A 491 21.38 -11.98 -7.00
N GLU A 492 21.38 -13.21 -7.54
CA GLU A 492 22.04 -14.32 -6.87
C GLU A 492 23.53 -13.99 -6.72
N PRO A 493 24.12 -14.20 -5.52
CA PRO A 493 25.54 -13.96 -5.34
C PRO A 493 26.31 -14.85 -6.32
N ALA A 494 27.13 -14.22 -7.16
CA ALA A 494 27.79 -14.88 -8.29
C ALA A 494 28.41 -16.23 -7.86
N PRO A 495 28.16 -17.33 -8.60
CA PRO A 495 28.58 -18.65 -8.18
C PRO A 495 30.10 -18.67 -7.96
N ASN A 496 30.52 -19.02 -6.74
CA ASN A 496 31.92 -18.94 -6.33
C ASN A 496 32.82 -19.67 -7.34
N ALA A 497 33.71 -18.91 -7.98
CA ALA A 497 34.74 -19.48 -8.84
C ALA A 497 35.70 -20.31 -7.99
N ASN A 498 35.64 -21.63 -8.16
CA ASN A 498 36.57 -22.60 -7.58
C ASN A 498 37.82 -22.77 -8.46
#